data_AF-A0A6N9TTV1-F1
#
_entry.id   AF-A0A6N9TTV1-F1
#
_cell.length_a   1.000
_cell.length_b   1.000
_cell.length_c   1.000
_cell.angle_alpha   90.00
_cell.angle_beta   90.00
_cell.angle_gamma   90.00
#
_symmetry.space_group_name_H-M   'P 1'
#
loop_
_entity.id
_entity.type
_entity.pdbx_description
1 polymer ?
#
loop_
_entity_poly.entity_id
_entity_poly.type
_entity_poly.pdbx_seq_one_letter_code
_entity_poly.pdbx_strand_id
1 'polypeptide(L)'
;THGSREALERVTGTLPAGFCYPYGKADARVLAAVRDAGYAFGCALTPGPSRGPLALPRTHVSHADRGARLRAKAVRHRLRHPAAPVRGGRP
;
A
#
# COMPACT_ATOMS: atom_id res chain seq x y z
N THR A 1 5.11 -11.23 10.43
CA THR A 1 5.48 -9.93 9.84
C THR A 1 6.45 -9.15 10.69
N HIS A 2 6.47 -9.32 12.03
CA HIS A 2 7.40 -8.60 12.92
C HIS A 2 8.89 -8.83 12.56
N GLY A 3 9.32 -10.09 12.38
CA GLY A 3 10.73 -10.41 12.14
C GLY A 3 11.35 -9.79 10.88
N SER A 4 10.58 -9.60 9.81
CA SER A 4 11.07 -8.90 8.61
C SER A 4 11.20 -7.39 8.82
N ARG A 5 10.32 -6.80 9.65
CA ARG A 5 10.34 -5.36 9.95
C ARG A 5 11.55 -4.99 10.79
N GLU A 6 11.84 -5.78 11.83
CA GLU A 6 13.02 -5.62 12.67
C GLU A 6 14.32 -5.92 11.90
N ALA A 7 14.30 -6.90 10.99
CA ALA A 7 15.46 -7.18 10.14
C ALA A 7 15.79 -5.99 9.22
N LEU A 8 14.77 -5.36 8.65
CA LEU A 8 14.96 -4.15 7.84
C LEU A 8 15.44 -2.97 8.68
N GLU A 9 14.95 -2.80 9.91
CA GLU A 9 15.46 -1.79 10.83
C GLU A 9 16.96 -1.97 11.11
N ARG A 10 17.42 -3.20 11.39
CA ARG A 10 18.84 -3.47 11.62
C ARG A 10 19.73 -3.10 10.44
N VAL A 11 19.22 -3.21 9.21
CA VAL A 11 19.99 -2.92 7.99
C VAL A 11 19.88 -1.44 7.59
N THR A 12 18.71 -0.84 7.74
CA THR A 12 18.41 0.52 7.24
C THR A 12 18.49 1.60 8.32
N GLY A 13 18.62 1.22 9.59
CA GLY A 13 18.58 2.11 10.74
C GLY A 13 17.21 2.72 11.02
N THR A 14 16.16 2.33 10.29
CA THR A 14 14.82 2.90 10.42
C THR A 14 13.75 1.81 10.36
N LEU A 15 12.73 1.91 11.21
CA LEU A 15 11.58 1.02 11.14
C LEU A 15 10.72 1.35 9.91
N PRO A 16 10.49 0.38 9.01
CA PRO A 16 9.59 0.60 7.88
C PRO A 16 8.17 0.92 8.38
N ALA A 17 7.64 2.07 7.91
CA ALA A 17 6.27 2.48 8.17
C ALA A 17 5.25 1.83 7.22
N GLY A 18 5.70 1.36 6.05
CA GLY A 18 4.85 0.85 4.99
C GLY A 18 4.98 -0.66 4.77
N PHE A 19 3.87 -1.31 4.42
CA PHE A 19 3.82 -2.72 4.00
C PHE A 19 3.35 -2.87 2.54
N CYS A 20 3.96 -3.81 1.80
CA CYS A 20 3.58 -4.11 0.42
C CYS A 20 3.05 -5.54 0.32
N TYR A 21 1.75 -5.70 0.03
CA TYR A 21 1.14 -7.03 0.01
C TYR A 21 1.66 -7.89 -1.16
N PRO A 22 2.14 -9.12 -0.90
CA PRO A 22 2.47 -10.08 -1.95
C PRO A 22 1.29 -10.29 -2.89
N TYR A 23 1.56 -10.21 -4.20
CA TYR A 23 0.52 -10.26 -5.25
C TYR A 23 -0.60 -9.21 -5.11
N GLY A 24 -0.44 -8.23 -4.21
CA GLY A 24 -1.38 -7.15 -3.95
C GLY A 24 -2.72 -7.58 -3.36
N LYS A 25 -2.81 -8.78 -2.76
CA LYS A 25 -4.00 -9.27 -2.07
C LYS A 25 -3.99 -8.83 -0.60
N ALA A 26 -5.06 -8.17 -0.18
CA ALA A 26 -5.30 -7.79 1.21
C ALA A 26 -6.69 -8.29 1.61
N ASP A 27 -6.74 -9.16 2.62
CA ASP A 27 -7.97 -9.58 3.29
C ASP A 27 -7.95 -9.12 4.75
N ALA A 28 -9.07 -9.25 5.45
CA ALA A 28 -9.20 -8.78 6.83
C ALA A 28 -8.17 -9.38 7.79
N ARG A 29 -7.81 -10.67 7.60
CA ARG A 29 -6.83 -11.37 8.44
C ARG A 29 -5.43 -10.78 8.23
N VAL A 30 -5.04 -10.58 6.98
CA VAL A 30 -3.74 -10.02 6.63
C VAL A 30 -3.64 -8.57 7.09
N LEU A 31 -4.70 -7.77 6.94
CA LEU A 31 -4.76 -6.40 7.43
C LEU A 31 -4.57 -6.33 8.95
N ALA A 32 -5.20 -7.24 9.71
CA ALA A 32 -5.01 -7.33 11.16
C ALA A 32 -3.54 -7.65 11.51
N ALA A 33 -2.94 -8.65 10.86
CA ALA A 33 -1.54 -9.02 11.10
C ALA A 33 -0.53 -7.91 10.73
N VAL A 34 -0.85 -7.07 9.75
CA VAL A 34 -0.03 -5.90 9.38
C VAL A 34 -0.19 -4.78 10.40
N ARG A 35 -1.41 -4.54 10.88
CA ARG A 35 -1.67 -3.58 11.96
C ARG A 35 -0.94 -3.96 13.24
N ASP A 36 -1.04 -5.22 13.65
CA ASP A 36 -0.44 -5.73 14.88
C ASP A 36 1.10 -5.73 14.79
N ALA A 37 1.66 -5.83 13.59
CA ALA A 37 3.09 -5.66 13.35
C ALA A 37 3.57 -4.20 13.38
N GLY A 38 2.67 -3.23 13.55
CA GLY A 38 2.99 -1.81 13.73
C GLY A 38 3.24 -1.03 12.45
N TYR A 39 2.74 -1.49 11.30
CA TYR A 39 2.79 -0.70 10.06
C TYR A 39 1.75 0.42 10.08
N ALA A 40 2.14 1.62 9.61
CA ALA A 40 1.27 2.79 9.54
C ALA A 40 0.39 2.78 8.28
N PHE A 41 0.92 2.24 7.17
CA PHE A 41 0.18 2.13 5.92
C PHE A 41 0.55 0.86 5.14
N GLY A 42 -0.28 0.50 4.17
CA GLY A 42 -0.04 -0.67 3.31
C GLY A 42 -0.59 -0.48 1.91
N CYS A 43 0.08 -1.02 0.90
CA CYS A 43 -0.26 -0.81 -0.52
C CYS A 43 -0.75 -2.10 -1.20
N ALA A 44 -2.02 -2.13 -1.60
CA ALA A 44 -2.70 -3.27 -2.23
C ALA A 44 -3.10 -2.98 -3.69
N LEU A 45 -3.04 -3.98 -4.57
CA LEU A 45 -3.54 -3.86 -5.96
C LEU A 45 -5.06 -3.89 -5.99
N THR A 46 -5.65 -4.70 -5.11
CA THR A 46 -7.10 -4.89 -5.02
C THR A 46 -7.52 -4.65 -3.57
N PRO A 47 -7.67 -3.39 -3.12
CA PRO A 47 -7.90 -3.07 -1.70
C PRO A 47 -9.29 -3.48 -1.16
N GLY A 48 -10.11 -4.19 -1.94
CA GLY A 48 -11.42 -4.66 -1.50
C GLY A 48 -12.34 -3.54 -0.99
N PRO A 49 -13.39 -3.88 -0.20
CA PRO A 49 -14.19 -2.90 0.51
C PRO A 49 -13.44 -2.25 1.69
N SER A 50 -12.33 -2.85 2.13
CA SER A 50 -11.49 -2.40 3.24
C SER A 50 -10.55 -1.25 2.86
N ARG A 51 -11.06 -0.18 2.25
CA ARG A 51 -10.26 1.01 1.91
C ARG A 51 -9.86 1.74 3.20
N GLY A 52 -8.56 2.00 3.35
CA GLY A 52 -7.99 2.69 4.52
C GLY A 52 -6.48 2.80 4.46
N PRO A 53 -5.81 3.33 5.50
CA PRO A 53 -4.35 3.51 5.52
C PRO A 53 -3.58 2.22 5.24
N LEU A 54 -4.07 1.08 5.73
CA LEU A 54 -3.45 -0.23 5.49
C LEU A 54 -3.79 -0.85 4.13
N ALA A 55 -4.63 -0.22 3.31
CA ALA A 55 -5.07 -0.73 2.02
C ALA A 55 -5.11 0.39 0.96
N LEU A 56 -4.02 1.12 0.85
CA LEU A 56 -3.82 2.13 -0.18
C LEU A 56 -3.79 1.46 -1.58
N PRO A 57 -4.55 1.96 -2.55
CA PRO A 57 -4.59 1.41 -3.89
C PRO A 57 -3.32 1.72 -4.67
N ARG A 58 -2.66 0.71 -5.21
CA ARG A 58 -1.56 0.86 -6.18
C ARG A 58 -1.95 0.36 -7.57
N THR A 59 -1.30 0.91 -8.59
CA THR A 59 -1.48 0.46 -9.98
C THR A 59 -0.26 -0.32 -10.44
N HIS A 60 -0.49 -1.50 -11.03
CA HIS A 60 0.57 -2.28 -11.64
C HIS A 60 1.14 -1.56 -12.88
N VAL A 61 2.46 -1.42 -12.92
CA VAL A 61 3.22 -0.95 -14.08
C VAL A 61 4.03 -2.12 -14.63
N SER A 62 3.97 -2.28 -15.94
CA SER A 62 4.57 -3.35 -16.73
C SER A 62 5.38 -2.73 -17.88
N HIS A 63 6.27 -3.52 -18.47
CA HIS A 63 7.08 -3.10 -19.61
C HIS A 63 6.26 -2.64 -20.82
N ALA A 64 5.03 -3.14 -20.97
CA ALA A 64 4.12 -2.73 -22.05
C ALA A 64 3.50 -1.33 -21.83
N ASP A 65 3.61 -0.76 -20.63
CA ASP A 65 3.00 0.53 -20.29
C ASP A 65 3.88 1.71 -20.75
N ARG A 66 3.95 1.88 -22.06
CA ARG A 66 4.54 3.09 -22.68
C ARG A 66 3.65 4.32 -22.45
N GLY A 67 4.11 5.50 -22.88
CA GLY A 67 3.52 6.81 -22.57
C GLY A 67 1.99 6.88 -22.54
N ALA A 68 1.30 6.50 -23.62
CA ALA A 68 -0.16 6.55 -23.67
C ALA A 68 -0.83 5.60 -22.66
N ARG A 69 -0.35 4.36 -22.57
CA ARG A 69 -0.89 3.33 -21.67
C ARG A 69 -0.64 3.66 -20.20
N LEU A 70 0.53 4.23 -19.89
CA LEU A 70 0.85 4.71 -18.54
C LEU A 70 -0.07 5.88 -18.15
N ARG A 71 -0.31 6.84 -19.05
CA ARG A 71 -1.26 7.94 -18.82
C ARG A 71 -2.68 7.42 -18.60
N ALA A 72 -3.15 6.48 -19.42
CA ALA A 72 -4.45 5.85 -19.25
C ALA A 72 -4.58 5.15 -17.88
N LYS A 73 -3.52 4.47 -17.43
CA LYS A 73 -3.46 3.85 -16.09
C LYS A 73 -3.54 4.87 -14.97
N ALA A 74 -2.83 6.00 -15.09
CA ALA A 74 -2.87 7.09 -14.11
C ALA A 74 -4.27 7.71 -14.00
N VAL A 75 -4.92 8.00 -15.13
CA VAL A 75 -6.30 8.53 -15.15
C VAL A 75 -7.26 7.53 -14.53
N ARG A 76 -7.20 6.26 -14.95
CA ARG A 76 -8.05 5.19 -14.39
C ARG A 76 -7.85 5.03 -12.88
N HIS A 77 -6.62 5.15 -12.39
CA HIS A 77 -6.31 5.06 -10.95
C HIS A 77 -6.98 6.18 -10.17
N ARG A 78 -6.83 7.43 -10.62
CA ARG A 78 -7.47 8.60 -9.99
C ARG A 78 -9.00 8.49 -9.96
N LEU A 79 -9.60 8.01 -11.05
CA LEU A 79 -11.06 7.83 -11.14
C LEU A 79 -11.57 6.73 -10.19
N ARG A 80 -10.84 5.62 -10.06
CA ARG A 80 -11.23 4.48 -9.19
C ARG A 80 -10.92 4.73 -7.71
N HIS A 81 -9.94 5.58 -7.46
CA HIS A 81 -9.38 5.87 -6.15
C HIS A 81 -9.22 7.39 -5.99
N PRO A 82 -10.34 8.13 -5.91
CA PRO A 82 -10.26 9.54 -5.58
C PRO A 82 -9.53 9.71 -4.24
N ALA A 83 -8.72 10.76 -4.14
CA ALA A 83 -8.02 11.06 -2.92
C ALA A 83 -9.06 11.26 -1.80
N ALA A 84 -9.02 10.39 -0.78
CA ALA A 84 -9.73 10.67 0.44
C ALA A 84 -8.99 11.83 1.13
N PRO A 85 -9.70 12.78 1.77
CA PRO A 85 -9.05 13.79 2.58
C PRO A 85 -8.16 13.10 3.62
N VAL A 86 -6.88 13.46 3.64
CA VAL A 86 -5.97 13.00 4.68
C VAL A 86 -6.48 13.59 5.99
N ARG A 87 -7.13 12.80 6.83
CA ARG A 87 -7.35 13.19 8.23
C ARG A 87 -5.96 13.22 8.86
N GLY A 88 -5.42 14.43 9.03
CA GLY A 88 -4.07 14.67 9.52
C GLY A 88 -3.81 13.91 10.82
N GLY A 89 -2.76 13.07 10.80
CA GLY A 89 -2.06 12.71 12.02
C GLY A 89 -1.32 13.94 12.52
N ARG A 90 -1.56 14.33 13.77
CA ARG A 90 -0.79 15.36 14.46
C ARG A 90 0.70 14.97 14.50
N PRO A 91 1.62 15.97 14.54
CA PRO A 91 3.05 15.74 14.68
C PRO A 91 3.40 14.98 15.96
#